data_AF-A0A5S9R5V6-F1
#
_entry.id   AF-A0A5S9R5V6-F1
#
_cell.length_a   1.000
_cell.length_b   1.000
_cell.length_c   1.000
_cell.angle_alpha   90.00
_cell.angle_beta   90.00
_cell.angle_gamma   90.00
#
_symmetry.space_group_name_H-M   'P 1'
#
loop_
_entity.id
_entity.type
_entity.pdbx_description
1 polymer ?
#
loop_
_entity_poly.entity_id
_entity_poly.type
_entity_poly.pdbx_seq_one_letter_code
_entity_poly.pdbx_strand_id
1 'polypeptide(L)' 'MRVALGQQIEEVGTTLDERRADYDHKIALRKMGPSLAEYRTRRLEAVKRTLLWLRRHEDVLRQRCPEMFGERV' A
#
# COMPACT_ATOMS: atom_id res chain seq x y z
N MET A 1 -10.50 -16.10 3.41
CA MET A 1 -10.73 -14.78 4.04
C MET A 1 -10.34 -13.72 3.02
N ARG A 2 -11.30 -13.00 2.44
CA ARG A 2 -11.00 -11.91 1.47
C ARG A 2 -10.87 -10.64 2.30
N VAL A 3 -9.64 -10.15 2.49
CA VAL A 3 -9.43 -8.88 3.20
C VAL A 3 -10.05 -7.78 2.34
N ALA A 4 -10.95 -6.98 2.92
CA ALA A 4 -11.59 -5.90 2.20
C ALA A 4 -10.53 -4.88 1.75
N LEU A 5 -10.66 -4.34 0.54
CA LEU A 5 -9.70 -3.38 -0.01
C LEU A 5 -9.52 -2.15 0.90
N GLY A 6 -10.58 -1.74 1.59
CA GLY A 6 -10.51 -0.69 2.63
C GLY A 6 -9.54 -1.03 3.76
N GLN A 7 -9.64 -2.24 4.30
CA GLN A 7 -8.74 -2.72 5.36
C GLN A 7 -7.28 -2.79 4.88
N GLN A 8 -7.05 -3.25 3.64
CA GLN A 8 -5.69 -3.25 3.06
C GLN A 8 -5.09 -1.84 2.95
N ILE A 9 -5.91 -0.83 2.59
CA ILE A 9 -5.47 0.56 2.52
C ILE A 9 -5.09 1.08 3.91
N GLU A 10 -5.87 0.74 4.94
CA GLU A 10 -5.61 1.11 6.33
C GLU A 10 -4.32 0.44 6.84
N GLU A 11 -4.17 -0.87 6.65
CA GLU A 11 -2.97 -1.63 7.06
C GLU A 11 -1.68 -1.08 6.41
N VAL A 12 -1.72 -0.79 5.11
CA VAL A 12 -0.57 -0.17 4.42
C VAL A 12 -0.33 1.26 4.91
N GLY A 13 -1.40 1.98 5.27
CA GLY A 13 -1.31 3.29 5.90
C GLY A 13 -0.56 3.25 7.24
N THR A 14 -1.01 2.40 8.15
CA THR A 14 -0.35 2.20 9.46
C THR A 14 1.10 1.76 9.28
N THR A 15 1.36 0.81 8.35
CA THR A 15 2.72 0.36 8.05
C THR A 15 3.60 1.51 7.56
N LEU A 16 3.09 2.42 6.73
CA LEU A 16 3.86 3.58 6.27
C LEU A 16 4.31 4.48 7.44
N ASP A 17 3.41 4.74 8.37
CA ASP A 17 3.69 5.60 9.52
C ASP A 17 4.69 4.95 10.48
N GLU A 18 4.50 3.67 10.79
CA GLU A 18 5.45 2.88 11.60
C GLU A 18 6.83 2.82 10.96
N ARG A 19 6.91 2.59 9.64
CA ARG A 19 8.19 2.49 8.92
C ARG A 19 8.90 3.83 8.83
N ARG A 20 8.18 4.94 8.65
CA ARG A 20 8.79 6.27 8.67
C ARG A 20 9.46 6.56 10.01
N ALA A 21 8.75 6.32 11.11
CA ALA A 21 9.30 6.48 12.46
C ALA A 21 10.53 5.58 12.72
N ASP A 22 10.45 4.29 12.33
CA ASP A 22 11.57 3.34 12.45
C ASP A 22 12.78 3.73 11.59
N TYR A 23 12.55 4.23 10.37
CA TYR A 23 13.63 4.64 9.47
C TYR A 23 14.31 5.92 9.95
N ASP A 24 13.56 6.91 10.42
CA ASP A 24 14.12 8.14 10.99
C ASP A 24 15.01 7.82 12.20
N HIS A 25 14.55 6.91 13.07
CA HIS A 25 15.35 6.41 14.18
C HIS A 25 16.63 5.69 13.71
N LYS A 26 16.55 4.83 12.69
CA LYS A 26 17.71 4.12 12.13
C LYS A 26 18.69 5.04 11.42
N ILE A 27 18.23 6.11 10.77
CA ILE A 27 19.07 7.15 10.17
C ILE A 27 19.84 7.89 11.27
N ALA A 28 19.16 8.30 12.34
CA ALA A 28 19.79 8.97 13.47
C ALA A 28 20.90 8.11 14.11
N LEU A 29 20.69 6.79 14.18
CA LEU A 29 21.70 5.83 14.66
C LEU A 29 22.75 5.43 13.62
N ARG A 30 22.74 6.01 12.41
CA ARG A 30 23.61 5.65 11.27
C ARG A 30 23.54 4.17 10.87
N LYS A 31 22.43 3.50 11.20
CA LYS A 31 22.14 2.10 10.85
C LYS A 31 21.44 1.95 9.50
N MET A 32 21.02 3.06 8.90
CA MET A 32 20.40 3.10 7.57
C MET A 32 20.78 4.39 6.85
N GLY A 33 21.05 4.29 5.55
CA GLY A 33 21.26 5.46 4.69
C GLY A 33 19.93 6.14 4.33
N PRO A 34 19.86 7.49 4.30
CA PRO A 34 18.64 8.22 3.95
C PRO A 34 18.02 7.80 2.61
N SER A 35 18.84 7.57 1.57
CA SER A 35 18.35 7.16 0.25
C SER A 35 17.65 5.80 0.26
N LEU A 36 18.09 4.86 1.12
CA LEU A 36 17.46 3.55 1.24
C LEU A 36 16.11 3.67 1.98
N ALA A 37 16.05 4.48 3.03
CA ALA A 37 14.80 4.78 3.74
C ALA A 37 13.77 5.40 2.80
N GLU A 38 14.18 6.42 2.03
CA GLU A 38 13.34 7.09 1.06
C GLU A 38 12.81 6.13 -0.01
N TYR A 39 13.69 5.30 -0.59
CA TYR A 39 13.29 4.29 -1.57
C TYR A 39 12.22 3.33 -1.01
N ARG A 40 12.41 2.83 0.21
CA ARG A 40 11.47 1.91 0.87
C ARG A 40 10.12 2.58 1.14
N THR A 41 10.13 3.82 1.63
CA THR A 41 8.91 4.62 1.87
C THR A 41 8.15 4.84 0.56
N ARG A 42 8.84 5.30 -0.50
CA ARG A 42 8.22 5.52 -1.82
C ARG A 42 7.57 4.26 -2.39
N ARG A 43 8.18 3.10 -2.17
CA ARG A 43 7.62 1.82 -2.63
C ARG A 43 6.30 1.48 -1.91
N LEU A 44 6.22 1.68 -0.60
CA LEU A 44 4.98 1.47 0.15
C LEU A 44 3.91 2.51 -0.22
N GLU A 45 4.29 3.77 -0.45
CA GLU A 45 3.38 4.78 -0.96
C GLU A 45 2.81 4.42 -2.33
N ALA A 46 3.62 3.85 -3.23
CA ALA A 46 3.16 3.39 -4.52
C ALA A 46 2.12 2.28 -4.37
N VAL A 47 2.33 1.32 -3.45
CA VAL A 47 1.33 0.28 -3.14
C VAL A 47 0.03 0.93 -2.65
N LYS A 48 0.09 1.85 -1.68
CA LYS A 48 -1.10 2.56 -1.18
C LYS A 48 -1.85 3.30 -2.29
N ARG A 49 -1.12 3.98 -3.19
CA ARG A 49 -1.70 4.66 -4.36
C ARG A 49 -2.42 3.67 -5.29
N THR A 50 -1.82 2.51 -5.56
CA THR A 50 -2.47 1.47 -6.37
C THR A 50 -3.74 0.96 -5.71
N LEU A 51 -3.74 0.70 -4.40
CA LEU A 51 -4.93 0.25 -3.68
C LEU A 51 -6.04 1.31 -3.70
N LEU A 52 -5.70 2.59 -3.53
CA LEU A 52 -6.64 3.70 -3.67
C LEU A 52 -7.20 3.82 -5.10
N TRP A 53 -6.37 3.60 -6.11
CA TRP A 53 -6.80 3.59 -7.51
C TRP A 53 -7.79 2.45 -7.75
N LEU A 54 -7.49 1.24 -7.27
CA LEU A 54 -8.39 0.09 -7.36
C LEU A 54 -9.74 0.39 -6.70
N ARG A 55 -9.73 0.99 -5.50
CA ARG A 55 -10.96 1.34 -4.77
C ARG A 55 -11.80 2.37 -5.51
N ARG A 56 -11.16 3.35 -6.16
CA ARG A 56 -11.86 4.38 -6.94
C ARG A 56 -12.51 3.82 -8.21
N HIS A 57 -11.93 2.76 -8.79
CA HIS A 57 -12.36 2.20 -10.06
C HIS A 57 -13.03 0.82 -9.90
N GLU A 58 -13.49 0.48 -8.69
CA GLU A 58 -14.05 -0.84 -8.40
C GLU A 58 -15.20 -1.19 -9.36
N ASP A 59 -16.12 -0.26 -9.62
CA ASP A 59 -17.25 -0.47 -10.53
C ASP A 59 -16.79 -0.79 -11.96
N VAL A 60 -15.79 -0.06 -12.46
CA VAL A 60 -15.22 -0.29 -13.80
C VAL A 60 -14.51 -1.64 -13.87
N LEU A 61 -13.80 -2.00 -12.80
CA LEU A 61 -13.08 -3.28 -12.71
C LEU A 61 -14.04 -4.46 -12.60
N ARG A 62 -15.16 -4.32 -11.88
CA ARG A 62 -16.21 -5.35 -11.85
C ARG A 62 -16.84 -5.58 -13.23
N GLN A 63 -17.05 -4.51 -13.99
CA GLN A 63 -17.60 -4.60 -15.34
C GLN A 63 -16.62 -5.20 -16.37
N ARG A 64 -15.33 -4.82 -16.29
CA ARG A 64 -14.33 -5.21 -17.30
C ARG A 64 -13.55 -6.48 -16.97
N CYS A 65 -13.43 -6.80 -15.68
CA CYS A 65 -12.67 -7.95 -15.18
C CYS A 65 -13.45 -8.67 -14.06
N PRO A 66 -14.67 -9.13 -14.32
CA PRO A 66 -15.54 -9.79 -13.32
C PRO A 66 -14.87 -11.02 -12.67
N GLU A 67 -13.98 -11.71 -13.40
CA GLU A 67 -13.20 -12.84 -12.92
C GLU A 67 -12.30 -12.47 -11.72
N MET A 68 -11.81 -11.24 -11.64
CA MET A 68 -11.03 -10.75 -10.49
C MET A 68 -11.87 -10.69 -9.21
N PHE A 69 -13.19 -10.56 -9.36
CA PHE A 69 -14.15 -10.46 -8.26
C PHE A 69 -14.80 -11.80 -7.93
N GLY A 70 -14.51 -12.86 -8.68
CA GLY A 70 -15.11 -14.18 -8.46
C GLY A 70 -16.59 -14.22 -8.83
N GLU A 71 -17.07 -13.20 -9.54
CA GLU A 71 -18.38 -13.19 -10.18
C GLU A 71 -18.22 -14.01 -11.46
N ARG A 72 -18.86 -15.19 -11.52
CA ARG A 72 -18.88 -15.98 -12.76
C ARG A 72 -19.69 -15.21 -13.79
N VAL A 73 -19.06 -14.91 -14.92
CA VAL A 73 -19.69 -14.39 -16.15
C VAL A 73 -20.72 -15.40 -16.66
#